data_AF-A0A8T7I0M9-F1
#
_entry.id   AF-A0A8T7I0M9-F1
#
_cell.length_a   1.000
_cell.length_b   1.000
_cell.length_c   1.000
_cell.angle_alpha   90.00
_cell.angle_beta   90.00
_cell.angle_gamma   90.00
#
_symmetry.space_group_name_H-M   'P 1'
#
loop_
_entity.id
_entity.type
_entity.pdbx_description
1 polymer ?
#
loop_
_entity_poly.entity_id
_entity_poly.type
_entity_poly.pdbx_seq_one_letter_code
_entity_poly.pdbx_strand_id
1 'polypeptide(L)'
;MERKMVVTQSDCPARLVPAGTRITIPKDTFVTITQALGGNYTVSVNGNLARIDGTDAAAIGYQAQELDFEPAADGLIQEEQVWQALKTIFDPEIPVNLVDLGLIYKVAIDQSKKAVVIDMTLTAPGCGMGPVLISDVKYRVAKVPFVDSVEVDLVFDPPWSREMMSEEAQLETGLFF
;
A
#
# COMPACT_ATOMS: atom_id res chain seq x y z
N MET A 1 -7.82 16.76 4.94
CA MET A 1 -6.52 16.69 4.24
C MET A 1 -6.38 17.89 3.33
N GLU A 2 -5.31 18.66 3.48
CA GLU A 2 -5.03 19.85 2.69
C GLU A 2 -4.50 19.44 1.31
N ARG A 3 -5.24 19.75 0.23
CA ARG A 3 -4.81 19.44 -1.14
C ARG A 3 -3.65 20.36 -1.50
N LYS A 4 -2.48 19.79 -1.78
CA LYS A 4 -1.27 20.56 -2.10
C LYS A 4 -0.89 20.40 -3.56
N MET A 5 -0.75 21.53 -4.25
CA MET A 5 -0.26 21.55 -5.63
C MET A 5 1.27 21.51 -5.64
N VAL A 6 1.84 20.65 -6.47
CA VAL A 6 3.29 20.48 -6.63
C VAL A 6 3.63 20.36 -8.11
N VAL A 7 4.88 20.61 -8.44
CA VAL A 7 5.42 20.48 -9.80
C VAL A 7 6.37 19.30 -9.81
N THR A 8 6.23 18.41 -10.81
CA THR A 8 7.16 17.30 -10.98
C THR A 8 8.57 17.81 -11.32
N GLN A 9 9.57 17.35 -10.60
CA GLN A 9 10.98 17.75 -10.76
C GLN A 9 11.70 16.93 -11.84
N SER A 10 11.16 15.75 -12.18
CA SER A 10 11.59 14.86 -13.24
C SER A 10 10.40 14.10 -13.82
N ASP A 11 10.63 13.32 -14.88
CA ASP A 11 9.63 12.36 -15.34
C ASP A 11 9.32 11.38 -14.20
N CYS A 12 8.04 11.29 -13.85
CA CYS A 12 7.56 10.56 -12.68
C CYS A 12 6.73 9.37 -13.14
N PRO A 13 7.19 8.13 -12.92
CA PRO A 13 6.37 6.94 -13.08
C PRO A 13 5.13 7.02 -12.18
N ALA A 14 3.98 6.66 -12.73
CA ALA A 14 2.73 6.57 -11.97
C ALA A 14 1.82 5.48 -12.54
N ARG A 15 0.76 5.15 -11.81
CA ARG A 15 -0.29 4.23 -12.27
C ARG A 15 -1.66 4.87 -12.10
N LEU A 16 -2.48 4.84 -13.14
CA LEU A 16 -3.85 5.33 -13.06
C LEU A 16 -4.66 4.50 -12.06
N VAL A 17 -5.49 5.17 -11.27
CA VAL A 17 -6.38 4.57 -10.29
C VAL A 17 -7.82 4.71 -10.81
N PRO A 18 -8.63 3.64 -10.92
CA PRO A 18 -8.44 2.26 -10.42
C PRO A 18 -7.73 1.31 -11.40
N ALA A 19 -7.46 1.74 -12.64
CA ALA A 19 -7.13 0.84 -13.73
C ALA A 19 -5.75 0.15 -13.63
N GLY A 20 -4.83 0.63 -12.78
CA GLY A 20 -3.45 0.14 -12.68
C GLY A 20 -2.57 0.43 -13.89
N THR A 21 -3.09 1.12 -14.90
CA THR A 21 -2.39 1.41 -16.16
C THR A 21 -1.17 2.29 -15.89
N ARG A 22 0.02 1.85 -16.32
CA ARG A 22 1.26 2.61 -16.16
C ARG A 22 1.22 3.86 -17.04
N ILE A 23 1.61 4.98 -16.45
CA ILE A 23 1.78 6.25 -17.13
C ILE A 23 3.09 6.89 -16.67
N THR A 24 3.55 7.89 -17.41
CA THR A 24 4.62 8.79 -16.97
C THR A 24 4.05 10.18 -16.91
N ILE A 25 4.15 10.81 -15.75
CA ILE A 25 3.83 12.23 -15.58
C ILE A 25 5.10 13.00 -15.97
N PRO A 26 5.09 13.80 -17.05
CA PRO A 26 6.29 14.49 -17.50
C PRO A 26 6.84 15.43 -16.44
N LYS A 27 8.13 15.72 -16.49
CA LYS A 27 8.75 16.82 -15.74
C LYS A 27 7.99 18.14 -15.97
N ASP A 28 8.01 19.03 -14.97
CA ASP A 28 7.42 20.37 -14.99
C ASP A 28 5.89 20.36 -15.14
N THR A 29 5.24 19.25 -14.74
CA THR A 29 3.79 19.09 -14.73
C THR A 29 3.22 19.45 -13.36
N PHE A 30 2.17 20.28 -13.34
CA PHE A 30 1.40 20.56 -12.13
C PHE A 30 0.51 19.36 -11.77
N VAL A 31 0.69 18.84 -10.56
CA VAL A 31 -0.16 17.80 -9.99
C VAL A 31 -0.66 18.23 -8.63
N THR A 32 -1.87 17.77 -8.26
CA THR A 32 -2.42 18.03 -6.93
C THR A 32 -2.33 16.76 -6.11
N ILE A 33 -1.53 16.76 -5.05
CA ILE A 33 -1.49 15.65 -4.10
C ILE A 33 -2.85 15.62 -3.38
N THR A 34 -3.59 14.53 -3.59
CA THR A 34 -4.87 14.30 -2.94
C THR A 34 -4.68 13.49 -1.67
N GLN A 35 -3.69 12.59 -1.65
CA GLN A 35 -3.33 11.75 -0.51
C GLN A 35 -1.81 11.53 -0.46
N ALA A 36 -1.26 11.50 0.75
CA ALA A 36 0.12 11.10 1.02
C ALA A 36 0.09 10.14 2.22
N LEU A 37 -0.12 8.85 1.93
CA LEU A 37 -0.38 7.83 2.93
C LEU A 37 0.59 6.66 2.75
N GLY A 38 1.23 6.24 3.84
CA GLY A 38 2.11 5.08 3.81
C GLY A 38 3.29 5.20 2.87
N GLY A 39 3.82 6.41 2.66
CA GLY A 39 4.92 6.65 1.73
C GLY A 39 4.53 6.65 0.25
N ASN A 40 3.30 6.32 -0.13
CA ASN A 40 2.81 6.47 -1.50
C ASN A 40 2.01 7.78 -1.65
N TYR A 41 1.93 8.28 -2.88
CA TYR A 41 1.24 9.53 -3.18
C TYR A 41 0.16 9.31 -4.22
N THR A 42 -1.08 9.65 -3.89
CA THR A 42 -2.15 9.75 -4.88
C THR A 42 -2.22 11.20 -5.34
N VAL A 43 -2.15 11.41 -6.65
CA VAL A 43 -2.20 12.72 -7.27
C VAL A 43 -3.35 12.81 -8.26
N SER A 44 -3.95 13.99 -8.36
CA SER A 44 -4.80 14.35 -9.48
C SER A 44 -3.97 15.02 -10.57
N VAL A 45 -4.04 14.47 -11.79
CA VAL A 45 -3.35 14.95 -12.99
C VAL A 45 -4.28 14.82 -14.20
N ASN A 46 -4.49 15.92 -14.93
CA ASN A 46 -5.35 15.97 -16.12
C ASN A 46 -6.77 15.38 -15.91
N GLY A 47 -7.36 15.60 -14.73
CA GLY A 47 -8.68 15.07 -14.37
C GLY A 47 -8.71 13.60 -13.96
N ASN A 48 -7.58 12.90 -13.98
CA ASN A 48 -7.45 11.52 -13.53
C ASN A 48 -6.75 11.43 -12.17
N LEU A 49 -7.00 10.35 -11.44
CA LEU A 49 -6.20 9.97 -10.28
C LEU A 49 -5.06 9.03 -10.71
N ALA A 50 -3.87 9.28 -10.17
CA ALA A 50 -2.71 8.44 -10.38
C ALA A 50 -1.97 8.22 -9.06
N ARG A 51 -1.53 6.99 -8.81
CA ARG A 51 -0.65 6.62 -7.70
C ARG A 51 0.80 6.73 -8.16
N ILE A 52 1.60 7.52 -7.45
CA ILE A 52 3.06 7.58 -7.52
C ILE A 52 3.59 6.71 -6.37
N ASP A 53 4.56 5.86 -6.69
CA ASP A 53 5.20 5.00 -5.69
C ASP A 53 6.10 5.82 -4.76
N GLY A 54 6.24 5.39 -3.50
CA GLY A 54 7.14 6.07 -2.57
C GLY A 54 8.59 6.11 -3.03
N THR A 55 9.02 5.12 -3.81
CA THR A 55 10.36 5.12 -4.42
C THR A 55 10.55 6.24 -5.45
N ASP A 56 9.46 6.75 -6.02
CA ASP A 56 9.43 7.85 -7.00
C ASP A 56 9.10 9.21 -6.35
N ALA A 57 8.99 9.30 -5.02
CA ALA A 57 8.60 10.51 -4.29
C ALA A 57 9.48 11.74 -4.59
N ALA A 58 10.77 11.51 -4.89
CA ALA A 58 11.71 12.57 -5.26
C ALA A 58 11.25 13.31 -6.51
N ALA A 59 10.57 12.63 -7.45
CA ALA A 59 10.06 13.24 -8.67
C ALA A 59 8.96 14.28 -8.41
N ILE A 60 8.36 14.33 -7.23
CA ILE A 60 7.41 15.36 -6.80
C ILE A 60 7.96 16.24 -5.67
N GLY A 61 9.26 16.14 -5.36
CA GLY A 61 9.92 16.93 -4.32
C GLY A 61 9.68 16.44 -2.89
N TYR A 62 9.33 15.16 -2.73
CA TYR A 62 9.17 14.50 -1.44
C TYR A 62 10.24 13.44 -1.21
N GLN A 63 10.44 13.05 0.04
CA GLN A 63 11.34 11.95 0.39
C GLN A 63 10.56 10.64 0.44
N ALA A 64 11.18 9.58 -0.07
CA ALA A 64 10.67 8.22 0.11
C ALA A 64 10.60 7.92 1.61
N GLN A 65 9.47 7.41 2.08
CA GLN A 65 9.38 6.93 3.45
C GLN A 65 10.18 5.64 3.58
N GLU A 66 11.20 5.65 4.44
CA GLU A 66 11.89 4.43 4.85
C GLU A 66 11.13 3.80 6.01
N LEU A 67 10.86 2.50 5.90
CA LEU A 67 10.43 1.68 7.01
C LEU A 67 11.69 1.10 7.63
N ASP A 68 11.93 1.47 8.87
CA ASP A 68 13.02 0.94 9.68
C ASP A 68 12.44 0.18 10.86
N PHE A 69 12.96 -1.02 11.10
CA PHE A 69 12.50 -1.94 12.12
C PHE A 69 13.72 -2.41 12.89
N GLU A 70 13.70 -2.23 14.21
CA GLU A 70 14.80 -2.71 15.03
C GLU A 70 14.87 -4.25 15.00
N PRO A 71 16.02 -4.85 14.65
CA PRO A 71 16.16 -6.30 14.68
C PRO A 71 15.99 -6.85 16.09
N ALA A 72 15.13 -7.85 16.25
CA ALA A 72 14.98 -8.53 17.53
C ALA A 72 16.25 -9.29 17.92
N ALA A 73 16.56 -9.29 19.22
CA ALA A 73 17.77 -9.90 19.76
C ALA A 73 17.81 -11.43 19.64
N ASP A 74 16.65 -12.07 19.49
CA ASP A 74 16.49 -13.52 19.33
C ASP A 74 16.73 -14.01 17.89
N GLY A 75 16.91 -13.09 16.92
CA GLY A 75 17.13 -13.43 15.52
C GLY A 75 15.88 -13.95 14.81
N LEU A 76 14.70 -13.79 15.41
CA LEU A 76 13.41 -14.25 14.87
C LEU A 76 12.65 -13.12 14.21
N ILE A 77 11.84 -13.48 13.21
CA ILE A 77 10.89 -12.56 12.59
C ILE A 77 9.82 -12.20 13.63
N GLN A 78 9.64 -10.91 13.90
CA GLN A 78 8.62 -10.46 14.84
C GLN A 78 7.29 -10.24 14.11
N GLU A 79 6.26 -10.99 14.51
CA GLU A 79 4.93 -10.91 13.88
C GLU A 79 4.35 -9.48 13.96
N GLU A 80 4.53 -8.80 15.09
CA GLU A 80 4.11 -7.41 15.27
C GLU A 80 4.73 -6.47 14.21
N GLN A 81 5.99 -6.66 13.84
CA GLN A 81 6.65 -5.86 12.81
C GLN A 81 6.08 -6.15 11.42
N VAL A 82 5.67 -7.39 11.15
CA VAL A 82 4.96 -7.76 9.90
C VAL A 82 3.62 -7.04 9.83
N TRP A 83 2.83 -7.05 10.90
CA TRP A 83 1.56 -6.32 10.95
C TRP A 83 1.74 -4.80 10.82
N GLN A 84 2.78 -4.23 11.43
CA GLN A 84 3.14 -2.82 11.26
C GLN A 84 3.49 -2.50 9.81
N ALA A 85 4.29 -3.35 9.15
CA ALA A 85 4.61 -3.20 7.73
C ALA A 85 3.33 -3.23 6.87
N LEU A 86 2.40 -4.15 7.14
CA LEU A 86 1.13 -4.25 6.42
C LEU A 86 0.23 -3.03 6.63
N LYS A 87 0.13 -2.52 7.87
CA LYS A 87 -0.64 -1.31 8.22
C LYS A 87 -0.14 -0.05 7.52
N THR A 88 1.11 -0.05 7.04
CA THR A 88 1.62 1.09 6.30
C THR A 88 1.07 1.14 4.88
N ILE A 89 0.54 0.05 4.32
CA ILE A 89 0.06 -0.01 2.93
C ILE A 89 -1.38 0.48 2.90
N PHE A 90 -1.67 1.43 2.02
CA PHE A 90 -3.01 2.01 1.85
C PHE A 90 -3.59 1.65 0.49
N ASP A 91 -4.91 1.42 0.47
CA ASP A 91 -5.62 1.30 -0.80
C ASP A 91 -5.65 2.67 -1.50
N PRO A 92 -5.34 2.72 -2.81
CA PRO A 92 -5.27 3.98 -3.56
C PRO A 92 -6.64 4.58 -3.87
N GLU A 93 -7.71 3.80 -3.79
CA GLU A 93 -9.09 4.23 -4.03
C GLU A 93 -9.79 4.61 -2.73
N ILE A 94 -9.61 3.79 -1.69
CA ILE A 94 -10.16 3.97 -0.35
C ILE A 94 -9.00 4.30 0.59
N PRO A 95 -8.91 5.52 1.17
CA PRO A 95 -7.75 5.97 1.95
C PRO A 95 -7.61 5.32 3.34
N VAL A 96 -7.73 4.00 3.41
CA VAL A 96 -7.61 3.16 4.60
C VAL A 96 -6.55 2.10 4.32
N ASN A 97 -5.82 1.68 5.35
CA ASN A 97 -4.80 0.65 5.18
C ASN A 97 -5.38 -0.75 4.97
N LEU A 98 -4.60 -1.65 4.37
CA LEU A 98 -5.06 -2.99 3.99
C LEU A 98 -5.54 -3.81 5.20
N VAL A 99 -4.93 -3.60 6.37
CA VAL A 99 -5.30 -4.31 7.60
C VAL A 99 -6.65 -3.82 8.10
N ASP A 100 -6.83 -2.51 8.23
CA ASP A 100 -8.07 -1.91 8.73
C ASP A 100 -9.22 -1.99 7.70
N LEU A 101 -8.90 -2.15 6.41
CA LEU A 101 -9.88 -2.54 5.38
C LEU A 101 -10.32 -4.00 5.49
N GLY A 102 -9.62 -4.83 6.26
CA GLY A 102 -9.90 -6.27 6.34
C GLY A 102 -9.51 -7.03 5.07
N LEU A 103 -8.48 -6.57 4.34
CA LEU A 103 -8.00 -7.26 3.13
C LEU A 103 -6.97 -8.35 3.43
N ILE A 104 -6.37 -8.35 4.63
CA ILE A 104 -5.43 -9.39 5.07
C ILE A 104 -6.19 -10.44 5.86
N TYR A 105 -6.28 -11.66 5.34
CA TYR A 105 -7.02 -12.75 5.99
C TYR A 105 -6.12 -13.61 6.88
N LYS A 106 -4.86 -13.78 6.48
CA LYS A 106 -3.92 -14.62 7.22
C LYS A 106 -2.50 -14.16 7.02
N VAL A 107 -1.72 -14.25 8.09
CA VAL A 107 -0.26 -14.12 8.09
C VAL A 107 0.31 -15.37 8.73
N ALA A 108 1.18 -16.09 8.02
CA ALA A 108 1.87 -17.26 8.51
C ALA A 108 3.39 -17.06 8.41
N ILE A 109 4.09 -17.19 9.54
CA ILE A 109 5.53 -16.97 9.63
C ILE A 109 6.23 -18.31 9.86
N ASP A 110 7.11 -18.68 8.93
CA ASP A 110 8.02 -19.82 9.06
C ASP A 110 9.39 -19.31 9.51
N GLN A 111 9.65 -19.39 10.82
CA GLN A 111 10.92 -18.97 11.41
C GLN A 111 12.11 -19.79 10.90
N SER A 112 11.89 -21.05 10.53
CA SER A 112 12.98 -21.94 10.07
C SER A 112 13.45 -21.61 8.67
N LYS A 113 12.53 -21.21 7.80
CA LYS A 113 12.80 -20.78 6.42
C LYS A 113 12.92 -19.27 6.28
N LYS A 114 12.72 -18.52 7.36
CA LYS A 114 12.67 -17.05 7.34
C LYS A 114 11.68 -16.52 6.30
N ALA A 115 10.53 -17.17 6.20
CA ALA A 115 9.54 -16.92 5.18
C ALA A 115 8.23 -16.42 5.79
N VAL A 116 7.57 -15.49 5.10
CA VAL A 116 6.23 -14.99 5.47
C VAL A 116 5.27 -15.27 4.33
N VAL A 117 4.17 -15.96 4.61
CA VAL A 117 3.09 -16.26 3.67
C VAL A 117 1.84 -15.49 4.08
N ILE A 118 1.25 -14.75 3.16
CA ILE A 118 0.11 -13.87 3.44
C ILE A 118 -1.04 -14.21 2.50
N ASP A 119 -2.18 -14.58 3.08
CA ASP A 119 -3.43 -14.69 2.33
C ASP A 119 -4.12 -13.34 2.39
N MET A 120 -4.35 -12.73 1.22
CA MET A 120 -5.06 -11.46 1.11
C MET A 120 -6.14 -11.49 0.03
N THR A 121 -7.06 -10.55 0.10
CA THR A 121 -8.11 -10.36 -0.91
C THR A 121 -8.11 -8.93 -1.45
N LEU A 122 -9.04 -8.62 -2.35
CA LEU A 122 -9.27 -7.30 -2.92
C LEU A 122 -10.72 -6.87 -2.67
N THR A 123 -10.95 -5.56 -2.64
CA THR A 123 -12.30 -4.97 -2.48
C THR A 123 -13.25 -5.37 -3.62
N ALA A 124 -12.71 -5.66 -4.80
CA ALA A 124 -13.47 -6.18 -5.94
C ALA A 124 -12.65 -7.20 -6.76
N PRO A 125 -13.28 -8.27 -7.26
CA PRO A 125 -12.64 -9.19 -8.18
C PRO A 125 -12.25 -8.45 -9.46
N GLY A 126 -10.97 -8.56 -9.86
CA GLY A 126 -10.45 -7.91 -11.07
C GLY A 126 -10.00 -6.45 -10.90
N CYS A 127 -9.81 -5.98 -9.65
CA CYS A 127 -9.20 -4.65 -9.43
C CYS A 127 -7.81 -4.56 -10.10
N GLY A 128 -7.63 -3.60 -10.99
CA GLY A 128 -6.39 -3.38 -11.73
C GLY A 128 -5.19 -3.03 -10.84
N MET A 129 -5.46 -2.57 -9.62
CA MET A 129 -4.43 -2.30 -8.60
C MET A 129 -3.97 -3.55 -7.83
N GLY A 130 -4.64 -4.70 -7.99
CA GLY A 130 -4.27 -5.93 -7.27
C GLY A 130 -2.79 -6.31 -7.37
N PRO A 131 -2.18 -6.37 -8.57
CA PRO A 131 -0.75 -6.65 -8.71
C PRO A 131 0.16 -5.60 -8.05
N VAL A 132 -0.29 -4.35 -7.96
CA VAL A 132 0.45 -3.26 -7.29
C VAL A 132 0.42 -3.48 -5.78
N LEU A 133 -0.75 -3.78 -5.21
CA LEU A 133 -0.90 -4.05 -3.78
C LEU A 133 -0.11 -5.29 -3.34
N ILE A 134 -0.12 -6.37 -4.13
CA ILE A 134 0.72 -7.55 -3.88
C ILE A 134 2.20 -7.17 -3.85
N SER A 135 2.64 -6.34 -4.80
CA SER A 135 4.03 -5.90 -4.87
C SER A 135 4.42 -5.05 -3.65
N ASP A 136 3.52 -4.17 -3.20
CA ASP A 136 3.71 -3.37 -1.99
C ASP A 136 3.81 -4.25 -0.74
N VAL A 137 2.93 -5.25 -0.61
CA VAL A 137 2.96 -6.21 0.52
C VAL A 137 4.31 -6.92 0.55
N LYS A 138 4.72 -7.50 -0.59
CA LYS A 138 6.02 -8.18 -0.68
C LYS A 138 7.18 -7.25 -0.34
N TYR A 139 7.20 -6.06 -0.92
CA TYR A 139 8.28 -5.09 -0.72
C TYR A 139 8.39 -4.64 0.73
N ARG A 140 7.27 -4.34 1.40
CA ARG A 140 7.30 -3.80 2.76
C ARG A 140 7.53 -4.86 3.81
N VAL A 141 6.93 -6.04 3.66
CA VAL A 141 7.17 -7.15 4.58
C VAL A 141 8.61 -7.67 4.45
N ALA A 142 9.21 -7.61 3.27
CA ALA A 142 10.62 -7.94 3.09
C ALA A 142 11.60 -6.97 3.79
N LYS A 143 11.14 -5.80 4.25
CA LYS A 143 11.95 -4.89 5.08
C LYS A 143 11.97 -5.29 6.55
N VAL A 144 11.10 -6.20 6.98
CA VAL A 144 11.10 -6.71 8.35
C VAL A 144 12.37 -7.54 8.57
N PRO A 145 13.10 -7.33 9.68
CA PRO A 145 14.35 -8.04 9.96
C PRO A 145 14.16 -9.56 9.91
N PHE A 146 15.17 -10.23 9.37
CA PHE A 146 15.23 -11.69 9.25
C PHE A 146 14.20 -12.31 8.30
N VAL A 147 13.44 -11.52 7.52
CA VAL A 147 12.62 -12.04 6.43
C VAL A 147 13.47 -12.23 5.17
N ASP A 148 13.61 -13.47 4.72
CA ASP A 148 14.34 -13.83 3.51
C ASP A 148 13.42 -13.94 2.28
N SER A 149 12.13 -14.30 2.49
CA SER A 149 11.16 -14.41 1.39
C SER A 149 9.73 -14.09 1.83
N VAL A 150 8.96 -13.51 0.91
CA VAL A 150 7.54 -13.19 1.11
C VAL A 150 6.70 -13.75 -0.02
N GLU A 151 5.71 -14.56 0.33
CA GLU A 151 4.70 -15.10 -0.56
C GLU A 151 3.35 -14.45 -0.24
N VAL A 152 2.59 -14.14 -1.28
CA VAL A 152 1.29 -13.47 -1.15
C VAL A 152 0.32 -14.18 -2.06
N ASP A 153 -0.69 -14.78 -1.45
CA ASP A 153 -1.74 -15.52 -2.12
C ASP A 153 -3.02 -14.69 -2.16
N LEU A 154 -3.57 -14.52 -3.37
CA LEU A 154 -4.86 -13.87 -3.56
C LEU A 154 -5.98 -14.88 -3.40
N VAL A 155 -6.78 -14.70 -2.35
CA VAL A 155 -7.96 -15.51 -2.05
C VAL A 155 -9.23 -14.68 -2.25
N PHE A 156 -10.28 -15.32 -2.77
CA PHE A 156 -11.59 -14.68 -3.02
C PHE A 156 -12.74 -15.37 -2.29
N ASP A 157 -12.42 -16.37 -1.46
CA ASP A 157 -13.36 -17.07 -0.61
C ASP A 157 -12.81 -17.06 0.84
N PRO A 158 -13.52 -16.43 1.80
CA PRO A 158 -14.77 -15.69 1.61
C PRO A 158 -14.58 -14.43 0.74
N PRO A 159 -15.61 -13.96 0.03
CA PRO A 159 -15.54 -12.68 -0.66
C PRO A 159 -15.47 -11.53 0.37
N TRP A 160 -14.71 -10.50 0.04
CA TRP A 160 -14.63 -9.31 0.89
C TRP A 160 -15.99 -8.61 1.03
N SER A 161 -16.31 -8.17 2.24
CA SER A 161 -17.46 -7.32 2.53
C SER A 161 -17.04 -6.16 3.42
N ARG A 162 -17.81 -5.06 3.38
CA ARG A 162 -17.58 -3.87 4.23
C ARG A 162 -17.60 -4.18 5.73
N GLU A 163 -18.30 -5.23 6.14
CA GLU A 163 -18.35 -5.70 7.52
C GLU A 163 -16.99 -6.20 8.03
N MET A 164 -16.04 -6.50 7.12
CA MET A 164 -14.68 -6.90 7.46
C MET A 164 -13.78 -5.71 7.82
N MET A 165 -14.22 -4.47 7.56
CA MET A 165 -13.47 -3.27 7.93
C MET A 165 -13.47 -3.08 9.46
N SER A 166 -12.41 -2.51 10.02
CA SER A 166 -12.39 -2.10 11.42
C SER A 166 -13.45 -1.02 11.69
N GLU A 167 -13.91 -0.92 12.94
CA GLU A 167 -14.89 0.10 13.34
C GLU A 167 -14.37 1.52 13.02
N GLU A 168 -13.07 1.75 13.22
CA GLU A 168 -12.38 3.01 12.90
C GLU A 168 -12.40 3.30 11.40
N ALA A 169 -12.14 2.30 10.55
CA ALA A 169 -12.20 2.45 9.10
C ALA A 169 -13.63 2.71 8.59
N GLN A 170 -14.64 2.06 9.18
CA GLN A 170 -16.04 2.36 8.90
C GLN A 170 -16.39 3.80 9.32
N LEU A 171 -15.82 4.26 10.44
CA LEU A 171 -15.93 5.65 10.92
C LEU A 171 -15.42 6.65 9.91
N GLU A 172 -14.18 6.48 9.47
CA GLU A 172 -13.50 7.41 8.59
C GLU A 172 -14.09 7.47 7.17
N THR A 173 -14.57 6.33 6.67
CA THR A 173 -15.15 6.24 5.33
C THR A 173 -16.60 6.70 5.25
N GLY A 174 -17.24 6.98 6.40
CA GLY A 174 -18.64 7.37 6.47
C GLY A 174 -19.61 6.27 6.06
N LEU A 175 -19.18 5.01 6.17
CA LEU A 175 -19.93 3.81 5.77
C LEU A 175 -20.70 3.16 6.93
N PHE A 176 -21.15 3.95 7.92
CA PHE A 176 -22.30 3.51 8.71
C PHE A 176 -23.53 3.50 7.82
N PHE A 177 -24.56 2.81 8.29
CA PHE A 177 -25.88 2.64 7.68
C PHE A 177 -26.00 1.42 6.74
#